data_AF-A0AAW2K5Z1-F1
#
_entry.id   AF-A0AAW2K5Z1-F1
#
_cell.length_a   1.000
_cell.length_b   1.000
_cell.length_c   1.000
_cell.angle_alpha   90.00
_cell.angle_beta   90.00
_cell.angle_gamma   90.00
#
_symmetry.space_group_name_H-M   'P 1'
#
loop_
_entity.id
_entity.type
_entity.pdbx_description
1 polymer ?
#
loop_
_entity_poly.entity_id
_entity_poly.type
_entity_poly.pdbx_seq_one_letter_code
_entity_poly.pdbx_strand_id
1 'polypeptide(L)'
;MPSIPHPTNGTRVHRTDKENFPYEAYHIYCSPGNAKYPEEPYNFCDPYSNPQPQEILQILPHPVWGEYGYPTKKGEGWIGDPRTWELDVGRLSQALYFYQDPGSPPADRYWSSVNLGTEIYMDENQVAEWSVRDFDIIVPNDGHGLRSRNY
;
A
#
# COMPACT_ATOMS: atom_id res chain seq x y z
N MET A 1 15.16 -9.30 5.09
CA MET A 1 15.74 -7.95 5.11
C MET A 1 14.81 -7.07 4.28
N PRO A 2 13.97 -6.25 4.95
CA PRO A 2 12.87 -5.48 4.39
C PRO A 2 13.34 -4.52 3.37
N SER A 3 12.53 -4.29 2.35
CA SER A 3 13.01 -3.48 1.26
C SER A 3 11.91 -3.06 0.31
N ILE A 4 11.83 -1.78 -0.01
CA ILE A 4 11.01 -1.34 -1.13
C ILE A 4 11.90 -1.43 -2.38
N PRO A 5 11.42 -1.93 -3.52
CA PRO A 5 12.14 -1.79 -4.75
C PRO A 5 12.33 -0.30 -5.03
N HIS A 6 13.57 0.07 -5.26
CA HIS A 6 13.96 1.35 -5.79
C HIS A 6 13.10 1.59 -7.04
N PRO A 7 12.38 2.72 -7.09
CA PRO A 7 11.34 2.97 -8.08
C PRO A 7 11.88 2.76 -9.50
N THR A 8 13.13 3.14 -9.77
CA THR A 8 13.70 3.07 -11.12
C THR A 8 14.43 1.77 -11.49
N ASN A 9 14.80 0.89 -10.55
CA ASN A 9 15.68 -0.27 -10.84
C ASN A 9 15.29 -1.58 -10.13
N GLY A 10 14.20 -1.62 -9.35
CA GLY A 10 13.77 -2.83 -8.63
C GLY A 10 14.67 -3.21 -7.44
N THR A 11 15.71 -2.43 -7.16
CA THR A 11 16.70 -2.72 -6.13
C THR A 11 16.12 -2.47 -4.74
N ARG A 12 16.12 -3.49 -3.91
CA ARG A 12 15.56 -3.47 -2.57
C ARG A 12 16.27 -2.48 -1.64
N VAL A 13 15.58 -1.40 -1.21
CA VAL A 13 16.08 -0.37 -0.26
C VAL A 13 15.57 -0.63 1.14
N HIS A 14 16.48 -0.89 2.07
CA HIS A 14 16.15 -1.31 3.43
C HIS A 14 15.75 -0.16 4.35
N ARG A 15 14.87 -0.40 5.32
CA ARG A 15 14.49 0.64 6.31
C ARG A 15 15.68 1.16 7.11
N THR A 16 16.65 0.31 7.39
CA THR A 16 17.87 0.74 8.08
C THR A 16 18.74 1.66 7.22
N ASP A 17 18.53 1.69 5.91
CA ASP A 17 19.13 2.65 4.99
C ASP A 17 18.30 3.94 5.03
N LYS A 18 18.55 4.73 6.07
CA LYS A 18 17.82 5.99 6.32
C LYS A 18 18.05 7.05 5.25
N GLU A 19 19.10 6.91 4.44
CA GLU A 19 19.43 7.88 3.39
C GLU A 19 18.59 7.65 2.14
N ASN A 20 18.25 6.39 1.84
CA ASN A 20 17.55 6.03 0.61
C ASN A 20 16.10 5.57 0.82
N PHE A 21 15.72 5.18 2.05
CA PHE A 21 14.35 4.73 2.32
C PHE A 21 13.38 5.92 2.31
N PRO A 22 12.31 5.90 1.48
CA PRO A 22 11.43 7.06 1.29
C PRO A 22 10.40 7.15 2.41
N TYR A 23 10.83 7.50 3.62
CA TYR A 23 9.96 7.59 4.80
C TYR A 23 8.77 8.54 4.60
N GLU A 24 8.97 9.65 3.89
CA GLU A 24 7.92 10.63 3.59
C GLU A 24 6.82 10.10 2.65
N ALA A 25 7.06 8.98 1.98
CA ALA A 25 6.09 8.34 1.11
C ALA A 25 5.03 7.51 1.87
N TYR A 26 5.18 7.38 3.19
CA TYR A 26 4.31 6.61 4.07
C TYR A 26 3.72 7.49 5.16
N HIS A 27 2.41 7.37 5.40
CA HIS A 27 1.75 8.08 6.49
C HIS A 27 2.02 7.38 7.83
N ILE A 28 1.75 6.08 7.87
CA ILE A 28 1.92 5.24 9.05
C ILE A 28 2.53 3.90 8.63
N TYR A 29 3.60 3.53 9.31
CA TYR A 29 4.17 2.19 9.34
C TYR A 29 4.08 1.63 10.76
N CYS A 30 3.67 0.38 10.89
CA CYS A 30 3.74 -0.38 12.12
C CYS A 30 4.03 -1.84 11.80
N SER A 31 4.63 -2.56 12.75
CA SER A 31 4.96 -3.97 12.60
C SER A 31 3.79 -4.85 13.04
N PRO A 32 3.66 -6.06 12.46
CA PRO A 32 2.63 -7.00 12.86
C PRO A 32 2.71 -7.34 14.35
N GLY A 33 1.59 -7.27 15.07
CA GLY A 33 1.54 -7.61 16.50
C GLY A 33 1.93 -9.07 16.81
N ASN A 34 1.91 -9.93 15.80
CA ASN A 34 2.30 -11.34 15.88
C ASN A 34 3.70 -11.65 15.31
N ALA A 35 4.49 -10.63 14.94
CA ALA A 35 5.87 -10.84 14.48
C ALA A 35 6.72 -11.41 15.62
N LYS A 36 7.34 -12.58 15.40
CA LYS A 36 8.25 -13.19 16.38
C LYS A 36 9.62 -12.50 16.39
N TYR A 37 10.04 -11.96 15.25
CA TYR A 37 11.33 -11.30 15.05
C TYR A 37 11.15 -9.92 14.38
N PRO A 38 10.43 -8.98 15.02
CA PRO A 38 10.12 -7.69 14.42
C PRO A 38 11.38 -6.93 14.02
N GLU A 39 11.32 -6.24 12.88
CA GLU A 39 12.47 -5.57 12.28
C GLU A 39 12.64 -4.16 12.86
N GLU A 40 13.80 -3.88 13.47
CA GLU A 40 14.07 -2.57 14.04
C GLU A 40 14.28 -1.47 12.96
N PRO A 41 13.82 -0.23 13.22
CA PRO A 41 12.99 0.18 14.35
C PRO A 41 11.51 -0.22 14.14
N TYR A 42 10.84 -0.70 15.19
CA TYR A 42 9.43 -1.10 15.13
C TYR A 42 8.56 -0.47 16.23
N ASN A 43 7.29 -0.28 15.88
CA ASN A 43 6.17 -0.12 16.82
C ASN A 43 5.08 -1.07 16.34
N PHE A 44 4.40 -1.77 17.23
CA PHE A 44 3.31 -2.67 16.83
C PHE A 44 2.06 -1.89 16.41
N CYS A 45 1.34 -2.42 15.43
CA CYS A 45 0.06 -1.86 15.01
C CYS A 45 -0.97 -1.93 16.15
N ASP A 46 -1.93 -1.00 16.13
CA ASP A 46 -3.08 -1.06 17.04
C ASP A 46 -3.86 -2.37 16.85
N PRO A 47 -4.21 -3.09 17.93
CA PRO A 47 -4.84 -4.41 17.84
C PRO A 47 -6.25 -4.40 17.23
N TYR A 48 -6.92 -3.25 17.14
CA TYR A 48 -8.28 -3.12 16.59
C TYR A 48 -8.31 -2.74 15.12
N SER A 49 -7.23 -2.15 14.60
CA SER A 49 -7.19 -1.63 13.23
C SER A 49 -7.11 -2.75 12.18
N ASN A 50 -6.38 -3.85 12.44
CA ASN A 50 -6.47 -5.10 11.67
C ASN A 50 -5.69 -6.26 12.34
N PRO A 51 -6.25 -7.46 12.51
CA PRO A 51 -5.55 -8.60 13.11
C PRO A 51 -4.51 -9.30 12.21
N GLN A 52 -4.36 -8.91 10.94
CA GLN A 52 -3.38 -9.49 10.01
C GLN A 52 -2.12 -8.62 9.90
N PRO A 53 -0.95 -9.19 9.51
CA PRO A 53 0.31 -8.47 9.37
C PRO A 53 0.20 -7.33 8.35
N GLN A 54 -0.27 -6.17 8.79
CA GLN A 54 -0.35 -4.95 7.99
C GLN A 54 0.97 -4.22 8.08
N GLU A 55 1.69 -4.18 6.98
CA GLU A 55 2.97 -3.48 6.88
C GLU A 55 2.84 -2.10 6.23
N ILE A 56 1.69 -1.74 5.65
CA ILE A 56 1.47 -0.43 5.04
C ILE A 56 0.05 -0.03 5.36
N LEU A 57 -0.10 0.90 6.32
CA LEU A 57 -1.42 1.38 6.69
C LEU A 57 -1.94 2.38 5.64
N GLN A 58 -1.05 3.26 5.15
CA GLN A 58 -1.42 4.33 4.23
C GLN A 58 -0.17 4.93 3.55
N ILE A 59 -0.17 5.00 2.23
CA ILE A 59 0.84 5.73 1.43
C ILE A 59 0.44 7.20 1.28
N LEU A 60 1.43 8.07 1.14
CA LEU A 60 1.24 9.50 0.88
C LEU A 60 1.63 9.84 -0.57
N PRO A 61 1.09 10.94 -1.14
CA PRO A 61 1.55 11.43 -2.43
C PRO A 61 3.07 11.62 -2.45
N HIS A 62 3.76 10.91 -3.33
CA HIS A 62 5.22 10.91 -3.39
C HIS A 62 5.76 10.48 -4.76
N PRO A 63 6.86 11.07 -5.27
CA PRO A 63 7.41 10.72 -6.59
C PRO A 63 7.72 9.23 -6.79
N VAL A 64 8.07 8.50 -5.72
CA VAL A 64 8.33 7.05 -5.76
C VAL A 64 7.12 6.23 -6.25
N TRP A 65 5.91 6.76 -6.11
CA TRP A 65 4.68 6.09 -6.56
C TRP A 65 4.27 6.46 -7.99
N GLY A 66 4.94 7.44 -8.61
CA GLY A 66 4.55 7.98 -9.91
C GLY A 66 4.57 6.94 -11.03
N GLU A 67 5.51 6.00 -11.00
CA GLU A 67 5.55 4.90 -11.99
C GLU A 67 4.35 3.94 -11.91
N TYR A 68 3.61 3.96 -10.80
CA TYR A 68 2.39 3.17 -10.60
C TYR A 68 1.13 4.02 -10.81
N GLY A 69 1.28 5.28 -11.22
CA GLY A 69 0.18 6.22 -11.50
C GLY A 69 -0.43 6.89 -10.27
N TYR A 70 0.10 6.68 -9.07
CA TYR A 70 -0.40 7.30 -7.85
C TYR A 70 0.00 8.78 -7.74
N PRO A 71 -0.69 9.57 -6.91
CA PRO A 71 -0.34 10.96 -6.65
C PRO A 71 1.14 11.11 -6.26
N THR A 72 1.79 12.12 -6.83
CA THR A 72 3.22 12.41 -6.57
C THR A 72 3.43 13.60 -5.67
N LYS A 73 2.39 14.44 -5.51
CA LYS A 73 2.43 15.68 -4.72
C LYS A 73 1.15 15.86 -3.91
N LYS A 74 1.28 16.49 -2.75
CA LYS A 74 0.12 16.90 -1.94
C LYS A 74 -0.75 17.86 -2.74
N GLY A 75 -2.06 17.63 -2.73
CA GLY A 75 -3.04 18.50 -3.39
C GLY A 75 -3.56 17.97 -4.72
N GLU A 76 -2.90 16.98 -5.33
CA GLU A 76 -3.40 16.38 -6.57
C GLU A 76 -4.71 15.63 -6.31
N GLY A 77 -5.74 15.90 -7.12
CA GLY A 77 -7.07 15.32 -6.95
C GLY A 77 -7.97 16.01 -5.93
N TRP A 78 -7.57 17.17 -5.39
CA TRP A 78 -8.45 18.00 -4.55
C TRP A 78 -9.59 18.63 -5.35
N ILE A 79 -10.61 19.13 -4.64
CA ILE A 79 -11.66 19.95 -5.24
C ILE A 79 -11.02 21.15 -5.97
N GLY A 80 -11.29 21.27 -7.27
CA GLY A 80 -10.68 22.26 -8.15
C GLY A 80 -9.52 21.74 -9.01
N ASP A 81 -9.00 20.54 -8.73
CA ASP A 81 -8.02 19.82 -9.55
C ASP A 81 -8.55 18.39 -9.85
N PRO A 82 -9.60 18.26 -10.68
CA PRO A 82 -10.14 16.96 -11.03
C PRO A 82 -9.13 16.19 -11.88
N ARG A 83 -8.91 14.91 -11.54
CA ARG A 83 -7.96 14.05 -12.25
C ARG A 83 -8.52 12.66 -12.48
N THR A 84 -8.12 12.09 -13.61
CA THR A 84 -8.24 10.66 -13.89
C THR A 84 -6.95 9.99 -13.49
N TRP A 85 -7.05 8.90 -12.73
CA TRP A 85 -5.92 8.13 -12.28
C TRP A 85 -5.95 6.75 -12.91
N GLU A 86 -4.89 6.40 -13.64
CA GLU A 86 -4.63 5.02 -14.06
C GLU A 86 -3.66 4.42 -13.06
N LEU A 87 -4.17 3.55 -12.19
CA LEU A 87 -3.39 2.99 -11.09
C LEU A 87 -2.96 1.56 -11.40
N ASP A 88 -1.64 1.31 -11.44
CA ASP A 88 -1.10 -0.05 -11.49
C ASP A 88 -0.98 -0.63 -10.08
N VAL A 89 -2.14 -0.90 -9.49
CA VAL A 89 -2.28 -1.43 -8.12
C VAL A 89 -1.57 -2.78 -7.98
N GLY A 90 -1.62 -3.61 -9.02
CA GLY A 90 -1.00 -4.94 -9.05
C GLY A 90 0.53 -4.86 -8.98
N ARG A 91 1.16 -4.06 -9.85
CA ARG A 91 2.62 -3.86 -9.84
C ARG A 91 3.08 -3.20 -8.55
N LEU A 92 2.34 -2.23 -8.01
CA LEU A 92 2.65 -1.63 -6.71
C LEU A 92 2.60 -2.69 -5.59
N SER A 93 1.55 -3.50 -5.53
CA SER A 93 1.44 -4.59 -4.55
C SER A 93 2.61 -5.57 -4.59
N GLN A 94 3.05 -5.94 -5.79
CA GLN A 94 4.18 -6.84 -5.98
C GLN A 94 5.51 -6.23 -5.56
N ALA A 95 5.64 -4.91 -5.77
CA ALA A 95 6.79 -4.14 -5.36
C ALA A 95 6.89 -4.03 -3.83
N LEU A 96 5.78 -3.77 -3.14
CA LEU A 96 5.79 -3.57 -1.70
C LEU A 96 6.28 -4.81 -0.92
N TYR A 97 7.14 -4.58 0.07
CA TYR A 97 7.58 -5.62 0.99
C TYR A 97 6.59 -5.79 2.14
N PHE A 98 6.34 -7.06 2.48
CA PHE A 98 5.54 -7.47 3.62
C PHE A 98 6.39 -8.44 4.45
N TYR A 99 6.61 -8.07 5.70
CA TYR A 99 7.31 -8.82 6.71
C TYR A 99 6.75 -10.23 6.85
N GLN A 100 7.67 -11.17 6.98
CA GLN A 100 7.42 -12.54 7.36
C GLN A 100 8.55 -12.97 8.29
N ASP A 101 8.23 -13.78 9.29
CA ASP A 101 9.25 -14.29 10.21
C ASP A 101 10.37 -15.01 9.43
N PRO A 102 11.64 -14.74 9.74
CA PRO A 102 12.75 -15.44 9.09
C PRO A 102 12.59 -16.96 9.12
N GLY A 103 12.67 -17.58 7.94
CA GLY A 103 12.49 -19.03 7.78
C GLY A 103 11.05 -19.50 7.63
N SER A 104 10.05 -18.61 7.62
CA SER A 104 8.69 -18.97 7.23
C SER A 104 8.62 -19.33 5.73
N PRO A 105 7.70 -20.21 5.32
CA PRO A 105 7.40 -20.37 3.90
C PRO A 105 6.87 -19.05 3.33
N PRO A 106 7.07 -18.78 2.02
CA PRO A 106 6.50 -17.60 1.37
C PRO A 106 4.97 -17.59 1.50
N ALA A 107 4.41 -16.46 1.93
CA ALA A 107 2.98 -16.24 1.97
C ALA A 107 2.38 -16.02 0.57
N ASP A 108 1.28 -16.70 0.29
CA ASP A 108 0.41 -16.39 -0.84
C ASP A 108 -0.48 -15.19 -0.50
N ARG A 109 -0.56 -14.22 -1.42
CA ARG A 109 -1.38 -13.00 -1.24
C ARG A 109 -2.54 -12.99 -2.23
N TYR A 110 -3.73 -12.70 -1.72
CA TYR A 110 -4.96 -12.63 -2.51
C TYR A 110 -5.66 -11.30 -2.25
N TRP A 111 -6.15 -10.68 -3.31
CA TRP A 111 -6.95 -9.47 -3.26
C TRP A 111 -8.43 -9.88 -3.27
N SER A 112 -9.06 -9.89 -2.10
CA SER A 112 -10.46 -10.34 -1.96
C SER A 112 -11.48 -9.25 -2.30
N SER A 113 -11.10 -7.98 -2.16
CA SER A 113 -11.95 -6.83 -2.49
C SER A 113 -11.11 -5.59 -2.81
N VAL A 114 -11.74 -4.65 -3.51
CA VAL A 114 -11.24 -3.28 -3.69
C VAL A 114 -12.28 -2.37 -3.05
N ASN A 115 -11.85 -1.55 -2.09
CA ASN A 115 -12.70 -0.59 -1.41
C ASN A 115 -12.28 0.82 -1.82
N LEU A 116 -13.26 1.69 -2.07
CA LEU A 116 -13.03 3.08 -2.43
C LEU A 116 -13.91 3.96 -1.56
N GLY A 117 -13.30 4.99 -0.97
CA GLY A 117 -13.98 5.95 -0.13
C GLY A 117 -12.98 6.88 0.54
N THR A 118 -13.51 7.85 1.27
CA THR A 118 -12.72 8.76 2.10
C THR A 118 -12.74 8.28 3.55
N GLU A 119 -11.57 7.98 4.09
CA GLU A 119 -11.42 7.85 5.54
C GLU A 119 -11.44 9.25 6.16
N ILE A 120 -12.27 9.44 7.19
CA ILE A 120 -12.40 10.70 7.92
C ILE A 120 -12.07 10.46 9.39
N TYR A 121 -11.22 11.32 9.95
CA TYR A 121 -10.89 11.23 11.37
C TYR A 121 -12.09 11.62 12.23
N MET A 122 -12.29 10.95 13.36
CA MET A 122 -13.37 11.27 14.29
C MET A 122 -13.02 12.53 15.09
N ASP A 123 -13.38 13.70 14.53
CA ASP A 123 -13.27 14.99 15.20
C ASP A 123 -14.55 15.82 15.00
N GLU A 124 -14.76 16.83 15.82
CA GLU A 124 -15.91 17.74 15.71
C GLU A 124 -15.84 18.50 14.36
N ASN A 125 -16.97 18.59 13.66
CA ASN A 125 -17.16 19.39 12.43
C ASN A 125 -16.35 18.97 11.18
N GLN A 126 -16.04 17.68 11.00
CA GLN A 126 -15.41 17.20 9.76
C GLN A 126 -16.44 17.04 8.63
N VAL A 127 -16.20 17.71 7.50
CA VAL A 127 -17.00 17.57 6.26
C VAL A 127 -16.07 17.16 5.14
N ALA A 128 -16.36 16.02 4.50
CA ALA A 128 -15.65 15.56 3.32
C ALA A 128 -16.62 15.54 2.13
N GLU A 129 -16.23 16.19 1.02
CA GLU A 129 -16.92 16.13 -0.25
C GLU A 129 -15.99 15.49 -1.28
N TRP A 130 -16.50 14.48 -1.98
CA TRP A 130 -15.77 13.80 -3.04
C TRP A 130 -16.74 13.25 -4.08
N SER A 131 -16.24 13.07 -5.29
CA SER A 131 -16.97 12.40 -6.36
C SER A 131 -16.02 11.52 -7.16
N VAL A 132 -16.50 10.35 -7.55
CA VAL A 132 -15.80 9.43 -8.45
C VAL A 132 -16.70 9.15 -9.64
N ARG A 133 -16.10 9.14 -10.82
CA ARG A 133 -16.76 8.83 -12.09
C ARG A 133 -15.82 7.94 -12.90
N ASP A 134 -16.38 7.20 -13.85
CA ASP A 134 -15.61 6.36 -14.79
C ASP A 134 -14.63 5.41 -14.06
N PHE A 135 -15.14 4.70 -13.03
CA PHE A 135 -14.35 3.78 -12.21
C PHE A 135 -14.37 2.37 -12.81
N ASP A 136 -13.27 2.02 -13.46
CA ASP A 136 -13.06 0.70 -14.06
C ASP A 136 -12.00 -0.11 -13.30
N ILE A 137 -12.23 -1.41 -13.15
CA ILE A 137 -11.22 -2.37 -12.66
C ILE A 137 -10.84 -3.27 -13.83
N ILE A 138 -9.61 -3.13 -14.30
CA ILE A 138 -9.07 -3.93 -15.40
C ILE A 138 -8.18 -5.03 -14.82
N VAL A 139 -8.59 -6.27 -14.99
CA VAL A 139 -7.76 -7.44 -14.68
C VAL A 139 -7.19 -7.98 -15.99
N PRO A 140 -5.85 -8.03 -16.16
CA PRO A 140 -5.24 -8.59 -17.35
C PRO A 140 -5.72 -10.02 -17.59
N ASN A 141 -6.06 -10.34 -18.83
CA ASN A 141 -6.31 -11.73 -19.24
C ASN A 141 -4.96 -12.44 -19.36
N ASP A 142 -4.46 -12.94 -18.24
CA ASP A 142 -3.39 -13.90 -18.26
C ASP A 142 -4.00 -15.21 -18.77
N GLY A 143 -3.44 -15.83 -19.81
CA GLY A 143 -3.90 -17.12 -20.37
C GLY A 143 -3.92 -18.31 -19.37
N HIS A 144 -3.83 -18.05 -18.08
CA HIS A 144 -4.00 -18.98 -16.98
C HIS A 144 -5.26 -18.62 -16.21
N GLY A 145 -6.36 -19.27 -16.60
CA GLY A 145 -7.69 -19.01 -16.08
C GLY A 145 -7.79 -18.99 -14.56
N LEU A 146 -8.78 -18.24 -14.10
CA LEU A 146 -9.49 -18.43 -12.84
C LEU A 146 -9.61 -19.94 -12.57
N ARG A 147 -8.72 -20.50 -11.74
CA ARG A 147 -9.01 -21.76 -11.09
C ARG A 147 -10.13 -21.44 -10.12
N SER A 148 -11.36 -21.66 -10.58
CA SER A 148 -12.53 -21.79 -9.72
C SER A 148 -12.20 -22.81 -8.64
N ARG A 149 -11.80 -22.33 -7.46
CA ARG A 149 -11.88 -23.15 -6.26
C ARG A 149 -13.33 -23.03 -5.80
N ASN A 150 -14.11 -24.05 -6.14
CA ASN A 150 -15.38 -24.28 -5.47
C ASN A 150 -15.07 -24.49 -3.99
N TYR A 151 -15.69 -23.68 -3.13
CA TYR A 151 -15.75 -23.92 -1.69
C TYR A 151 -16.59 -25.17 -1.40
#